data_AF-A0A1Z1FBS2-F1
#
_entry.id   AF-A0A1Z1FBS2-F1
#
_cell.length_a   1.000
_cell.length_b   1.000
_cell.length_c   1.000
_cell.angle_alpha   90.00
_cell.angle_beta   90.00
_cell.angle_gamma   90.00
#
_symmetry.space_group_name_H-M   'P 1'
#
loop_
_entity.id
_entity.type
_entity.pdbx_description
1 polymer ?
#
loop_
_entity_poly.entity_id
_entity_poly.type
_entity_poly.pdbx_seq_one_letter_code
_entity_poly.pdbx_strand_id
1 'polypeptide(L)'
;MADWLIERGIGETRAALVENDAIVAARLTWPGELAAGAVVEGVLASRASGSARGTVRLDSGEEVLVDRLPKSASEGAPIRILIHRARIDEGIRSKRAQGRPTDEPLRPAPTLEERLRGEGHEVRIVPRFPVTGWSELIAEAFERQVGFDGGALHLSPTPAMTLIDIDGTLPPRALALAAVPAIAASLMRLDIGGSVGIDFPTLQDKADRRAVDSALEQALQGFAHERTAMNGFGFVQIVARMEGPSILHRVTRHRLAAAARLLLRRAEHVADPGAILLTVHPALQARLKAEWIGELARRTGREIRIGVDPALAPEAGMAQAVPL
;
A
#
# COMPACT_ATOMS: atom_id res chain seq x y z
N MET A 1 1.18 -20.62 -14.64
CA MET A 1 0.37 -19.87 -13.66
C MET A 1 1.30 -18.90 -12.98
N ALA A 2 0.86 -17.66 -12.76
CA ALA A 2 1.66 -16.65 -12.08
C ALA A 2 1.56 -16.90 -10.57
N ASP A 3 2.71 -17.14 -9.92
CA ASP A 3 2.77 -17.39 -8.48
C ASP A 3 2.99 -16.07 -7.74
N TRP A 4 2.25 -15.85 -6.66
CA TRP A 4 2.60 -14.78 -5.73
C TRP A 4 3.85 -15.17 -4.95
N LEU A 5 4.87 -14.33 -5.03
CA LEU A 5 6.11 -14.49 -4.27
C LEU A 5 6.01 -13.65 -3.00
N ILE A 6 6.39 -14.22 -1.86
CA ILE A 6 6.43 -13.52 -0.57
C ILE A 6 7.87 -13.42 -0.07
N GLU A 7 8.29 -12.20 0.25
CA GLU A 7 9.57 -11.92 0.91
C GLU A 7 9.32 -11.34 2.31
N ARG A 8 9.83 -12.03 3.34
CA ARG A 8 9.70 -11.64 4.75
C ARG A 8 10.88 -10.77 5.17
N GLY A 9 10.72 -9.46 5.03
CA GLY A 9 11.70 -8.46 5.44
C GLY A 9 11.73 -8.22 6.96
N ILE A 10 12.66 -7.40 7.40
CA ILE A 10 12.70 -6.91 8.78
C ILE A 10 11.69 -5.78 8.93
N GLY A 11 10.67 -5.98 9.76
CA GLY A 11 9.61 -4.99 9.99
C GLY A 11 8.57 -4.88 8.87
N GLU A 12 8.62 -5.73 7.84
CA GLU A 12 7.62 -5.79 6.76
C GLU A 12 7.54 -7.15 6.08
N THR A 13 6.38 -7.43 5.49
CA THR A 13 6.20 -8.55 4.55
C THR A 13 5.76 -7.97 3.21
N ARG A 14 6.44 -8.39 2.15
CA ARG A 14 6.23 -7.94 0.77
C ARG A 14 5.74 -9.11 -0.06
N ALA A 15 4.79 -8.86 -0.94
CA ALA A 15 4.35 -9.84 -1.92
C ALA A 15 4.35 -9.23 -3.32
N ALA A 16 4.80 -9.99 -4.31
CA ALA A 16 4.82 -9.59 -5.70
C ALA A 16 4.24 -10.73 -6.56
N LEU A 17 3.28 -10.39 -7.43
CA LEU A 17 2.86 -11.25 -8.52
C LEU A 17 3.78 -10.98 -9.70
N VAL A 18 4.41 -12.03 -10.22
CA VAL A 18 5.40 -11.93 -11.29
C VAL A 18 4.90 -12.64 -12.54
N GLU A 19 4.88 -11.92 -13.65
CA GLU A 19 4.56 -12.43 -14.98
C GLU A 19 5.61 -11.94 -15.98
N ASN A 20 6.16 -12.85 -16.80
CA ASN A 20 7.18 -12.53 -17.81
C ASN A 20 8.34 -11.67 -17.25
N ASP A 21 8.89 -12.07 -16.11
CA ASP A 21 9.95 -11.38 -15.37
C ASP A 21 9.63 -9.93 -14.91
N ALA A 22 8.34 -9.55 -14.90
CA ALA A 22 7.88 -8.26 -14.42
C ALA A 22 6.94 -8.38 -13.21
N ILE A 23 7.05 -7.45 -12.27
CA ILE A 23 6.07 -7.30 -11.17
C ILE A 23 4.81 -6.66 -11.75
N VAL A 24 3.72 -7.43 -11.81
CA VAL A 24 2.41 -6.98 -12.34
C VAL A 24 1.43 -6.57 -11.24
N ALA A 25 1.60 -7.09 -10.03
CA ALA A 25 0.88 -6.65 -8.84
C ALA A 25 1.78 -6.78 -7.61
N ALA A 26 1.55 -5.96 -6.59
CA ALA A 26 2.28 -6.08 -5.33
C ALA A 26 1.42 -5.74 -4.13
N ARG A 27 1.83 -6.24 -2.96
CA ARG A 27 1.23 -5.93 -1.67
C ARG A 27 2.29 -5.76 -0.61
N LEU A 28 2.02 -4.90 0.37
CA LEU A 28 2.92 -4.60 1.48
C LEU A 28 2.14 -4.54 2.78
N THR A 29 2.64 -5.24 3.80
CA THR A 29 2.06 -5.20 5.15
C THR A 29 3.15 -4.96 6.18
N TRP A 30 2.84 -4.14 7.19
CA TRP A 30 3.70 -3.92 8.34
C TRP A 30 3.13 -4.65 9.57
N PRO A 31 3.96 -5.39 10.33
CA PRO A 31 3.50 -6.07 11.54
C PRO A 31 2.97 -5.08 12.58
N GLY A 32 1.98 -5.52 13.36
CA GLY A 32 1.39 -4.75 14.47
C GLY A 32 0.26 -3.82 14.08
N GLU A 33 -0.13 -3.76 12.80
CA GLU A 33 -1.29 -3.00 12.36
C GLU A 33 -2.59 -3.78 12.53
N LEU A 34 -3.67 -3.10 12.94
CA LEU A 34 -5.02 -3.62 12.81
C LEU A 34 -5.37 -3.75 11.33
N ALA A 35 -5.72 -4.96 10.88
CA ALA A 35 -6.04 -5.23 9.48
C ALA A 35 -7.34 -5.99 9.30
N ALA A 36 -7.88 -5.95 8.08
CA ALA A 36 -9.09 -6.67 7.72
C ALA A 36 -8.95 -8.18 7.99
N GLY A 37 -10.01 -8.80 8.49
CA GLY A 37 -10.07 -10.20 8.90
C GLY A 37 -9.82 -10.45 10.39
N ALA A 38 -9.23 -9.48 11.11
CA ALA A 38 -9.08 -9.55 12.56
C ALA A 38 -10.45 -9.53 13.25
N VAL A 39 -10.61 -10.36 14.28
CA VAL A 39 -11.76 -10.31 15.18
C VAL A 39 -11.26 -9.85 16.53
N VAL A 40 -11.66 -8.63 16.90
CA VAL A 40 -11.17 -7.94 18.10
C VAL A 40 -12.32 -7.58 19.03
N GLU A 41 -12.01 -7.39 20.30
CA GLU A 41 -12.95 -6.89 21.29
C GLU A 41 -12.64 -5.43 21.62
N GLY A 42 -13.68 -4.67 21.93
CA GLY A 42 -13.55 -3.32 22.46
C GLY A 42 -14.84 -2.90 23.15
N VAL A 43 -14.89 -1.64 23.58
CA VAL A 43 -16.06 -1.06 24.23
C VAL A 43 -16.80 -0.16 23.25
N LEU A 44 -18.13 -0.30 23.15
CA LEU A 44 -18.94 0.63 22.36
C LEU A 44 -18.92 2.02 23.01
N ALA A 45 -18.10 2.93 22.47
CA ALA A 45 -17.81 4.22 23.07
C ALA A 45 -18.85 5.29 22.70
N SER A 46 -19.46 5.20 21.52
CA SER A 46 -20.55 6.09 21.12
C SER A 46 -21.50 5.45 20.11
N ARG A 47 -22.79 5.78 20.23
CA ARG A 47 -23.89 5.36 19.36
C ARG A 47 -25.05 6.35 19.50
N ALA A 48 -25.39 7.04 18.42
CA ALA A 48 -26.63 7.82 18.40
C ALA A 48 -27.85 6.90 18.62
N SER A 49 -28.87 7.36 19.36
CA SER A 49 -30.04 6.54 19.71
C SER A 49 -30.68 5.91 18.47
N GLY A 50 -30.88 4.58 18.51
CA GLY A 50 -31.44 3.80 17.39
C GLY A 50 -30.51 3.62 16.19
N SER A 51 -29.34 4.24 16.15
CA SER A 51 -28.39 4.14 15.03
C SER A 51 -27.85 2.72 14.89
N ALA A 52 -27.74 2.24 13.65
CA ALA A 52 -26.99 1.03 13.32
C ALA A 52 -25.47 1.29 13.24
N ARG A 53 -25.02 2.53 13.49
CA ARG A 53 -23.62 2.97 13.43
C ARG A 53 -23.17 3.52 14.78
N GLY A 54 -21.89 3.32 15.07
CA GLY A 54 -21.25 3.82 16.28
C GLY A 54 -19.73 3.79 16.19
N THR A 55 -19.08 4.04 17.31
CA THR A 55 -17.62 3.96 17.45
C THR A 55 -17.28 2.99 18.57
N VAL A 56 -16.45 2.00 18.27
CA VAL A 56 -15.87 1.07 19.26
C VAL A 56 -14.45 1.53 19.57
N ARG A 57 -14.09 1.59 20.85
CA ARG A 57 -12.73 1.87 21.31
C ARG A 57 -12.08 0.57 21.76
N LEU A 58 -10.95 0.24 21.15
CA LEU A 58 -10.14 -0.93 21.50
C LEU A 58 -9.27 -0.64 22.73
N ASP A 59 -8.72 -1.69 23.34
CA ASP A 59 -7.79 -1.57 24.47
C ASP A 59 -6.51 -0.80 24.10
N SER A 60 -6.11 -0.84 22.84
CA SER A 60 -5.00 -0.04 22.29
C SER A 60 -5.28 1.47 22.27
N GLY A 61 -6.53 1.88 22.54
CA GLY A 61 -7.02 3.25 22.37
C GLY A 61 -7.44 3.58 20.93
N GLU A 62 -7.23 2.68 19.97
CA GLU A 62 -7.70 2.88 18.60
C GLU A 62 -9.23 2.87 18.51
N GLU A 63 -9.79 3.83 17.77
CA GLU A 63 -11.24 3.92 17.53
C GLU A 63 -11.62 3.35 16.16
N VAL A 64 -12.57 2.42 16.17
CA VAL A 64 -13.11 1.73 14.98
C VAL A 64 -14.53 2.21 14.73
N LEU A 65 -14.82 2.64 13.50
CA LEU A 65 -16.18 2.93 13.08
C LEU A 65 -16.90 1.62 12.79
N VAL A 66 -18.08 1.43 13.40
CA VAL A 66 -18.86 0.21 13.23
C VAL A 66 -20.18 0.49 12.55
N ASP A 67 -20.62 -0.41 11.67
CA ASP A 67 -21.96 -0.44 11.12
C ASP A 67 -22.69 -1.74 11.50
N ARG A 68 -24.00 -1.79 11.23
CA ARG A 68 -24.88 -2.93 11.55
C ARG A 68 -24.90 -3.32 13.03
N LEU A 69 -24.81 -2.34 13.93
CA LEU A 69 -25.01 -2.55 15.36
C LEU A 69 -26.39 -3.16 15.63
N PRO A 70 -26.49 -4.25 16.42
CA PRO A 70 -27.79 -4.80 16.82
C PRO A 70 -28.53 -3.79 17.70
N LYS A 71 -29.87 -3.86 17.73
CA LYS A 71 -30.68 -2.97 18.57
C LYS A 71 -30.29 -3.06 20.05
N SER A 72 -29.90 -4.24 20.51
CA SER A 72 -29.43 -4.53 21.87
C SER A 72 -28.06 -3.95 22.25
N ALA A 73 -27.28 -3.40 21.30
CA ALA A 73 -25.97 -2.84 21.60
C ALA A 73 -26.08 -1.58 22.48
N SER A 74 -25.43 -1.56 23.64
CA SER A 74 -25.45 -0.43 24.57
C SER A 74 -24.09 0.25 24.65
N GLU A 75 -24.08 1.58 24.76
CA GLU A 75 -22.84 2.32 25.05
C GLU A 75 -22.24 1.84 26.37
N GLY A 76 -20.91 1.76 26.43
CA GLY A 76 -20.17 1.24 27.58
C GLY A 76 -20.09 -0.29 27.67
N ALA A 77 -20.84 -1.03 26.86
CA ALA A 77 -20.77 -2.49 26.84
C ALA A 77 -19.62 -3.00 25.95
N PRO A 78 -19.02 -4.16 26.30
CA PRO A 78 -18.09 -4.84 25.42
C PRO A 78 -18.81 -5.33 24.16
N ILE A 79 -18.11 -5.25 23.03
CA ILE A 79 -18.59 -5.76 21.76
C ILE A 79 -17.42 -6.32 20.96
N ARG A 80 -17.65 -7.49 20.37
CA ARG A 80 -16.72 -8.10 19.45
C ARG A 80 -17.01 -7.68 18.03
N ILE A 81 -15.98 -7.31 17.29
CA ILE A 81 -16.09 -6.82 15.92
C ILE A 81 -15.10 -7.51 14.98
N LEU A 82 -15.59 -7.86 13.79
CA LEU A 82 -14.77 -8.24 12.64
C LEU A 82 -14.34 -6.96 11.92
N ILE A 83 -13.04 -6.76 11.76
CA ILE A 83 -12.50 -5.66 10.98
C ILE A 83 -12.61 -6.01 9.49
N HIS A 84 -13.21 -5.13 8.69
CA HIS A 84 -13.28 -5.29 7.23
C HIS A 84 -12.47 -4.23 6.47
N ARG A 85 -11.99 -3.19 7.16
CA ARG A 85 -11.07 -2.21 6.60
C ARG A 85 -10.14 -1.67 7.67
N ALA A 86 -8.83 -1.73 7.45
CA ALA A 86 -7.83 -1.13 8.30
C ALA A 86 -7.94 0.40 8.32
N ARG A 87 -7.29 1.02 9.30
CA ARG A 87 -7.08 2.47 9.30
C ARG A 87 -6.23 2.88 8.09
N ILE A 88 -6.55 4.03 7.51
CA ILE A 88 -5.80 4.64 6.42
C ILE A 88 -5.47 6.07 6.81
N ASP A 89 -4.19 6.40 6.87
CA ASP A 89 -3.74 7.75 7.18
C ASP A 89 -3.79 8.63 5.92
N GLU A 90 -4.27 9.86 6.08
CA GLU A 90 -4.50 10.81 4.97
C GLU A 90 -3.86 12.18 5.23
N GLY A 91 -2.89 12.24 6.16
CA GLY A 91 -2.24 13.46 6.60
C GLY A 91 -2.80 13.93 7.95
N ILE A 92 -3.44 15.10 7.97
CA ILE A 92 -3.99 15.71 9.20
C ILE A 92 -5.12 14.86 9.81
N ARG A 93 -5.81 14.07 8.99
CA ARG A 93 -6.85 13.13 9.41
C ARG A 93 -6.50 11.71 8.98
N SER A 94 -7.08 10.75 9.69
CA SER A 94 -7.05 9.34 9.33
C SER A 94 -8.47 8.82 9.13
N LYS A 95 -8.69 8.10 8.03
CA LYS A 95 -9.84 7.22 7.89
C LYS A 95 -9.70 6.11 8.93
N ARG A 96 -10.51 6.18 9.99
CA ARG A 96 -10.58 5.14 11.03
C ARG A 96 -10.81 3.76 10.43
N ALA A 97 -10.29 2.74 11.09
CA ALA A 97 -10.64 1.36 10.78
C ALA A 97 -12.16 1.19 10.81
N GLN A 98 -12.67 0.24 10.04
CA GLN A 98 -14.08 -0.12 10.03
C GLN A 98 -14.28 -1.59 10.37
N GLY A 99 -15.31 -1.85 11.16
CA GLY A 99 -15.68 -3.20 11.54
C GLY A 99 -17.19 -3.40 11.66
N ARG A 100 -17.58 -4.64 11.94
CA ARG A 100 -18.96 -5.07 12.16
C ARG A 100 -19.05 -5.96 13.38
N PRO A 101 -20.14 -5.89 14.16
CA PRO A 101 -20.39 -6.86 15.22
C PRO A 101 -20.33 -8.30 14.70
N THR A 102 -19.75 -9.20 15.49
CA THR A 102 -19.66 -10.62 15.18
C THR A 102 -19.62 -11.45 16.45
N ASP A 103 -20.11 -12.69 16.38
CA ASP A 103 -19.98 -13.68 17.44
C ASP A 103 -18.80 -14.66 17.19
N GLU A 104 -18.09 -14.50 16.07
CA GLU A 104 -16.88 -15.29 15.75
C GLU A 104 -15.83 -15.20 16.86
N PRO A 105 -14.99 -16.22 17.09
CA PRO A 105 -13.94 -16.16 18.11
C PRO A 105 -12.89 -15.08 17.80
N LEU A 106 -12.27 -14.54 18.85
CA LEU A 106 -11.17 -13.58 18.71
C LEU A 106 -10.02 -14.20 17.91
N ARG A 107 -9.49 -13.44 16.95
CA ARG A 107 -8.35 -13.86 16.13
C ARG A 107 -7.56 -12.66 15.64
N PRO A 108 -6.23 -12.80 15.47
CA PRO A 108 -5.45 -11.77 14.79
C PRO A 108 -5.89 -11.61 13.33
N ALA A 109 -5.45 -10.52 12.69
CA ALA A 109 -5.59 -10.41 11.25
C ALA A 109 -4.83 -11.55 10.56
N PRO A 110 -5.36 -12.10 9.45
CA PRO A 110 -4.63 -13.04 8.63
C PRO A 110 -3.35 -12.38 8.09
N THR A 111 -2.27 -13.14 8.09
CA THR A 111 -1.00 -12.76 7.47
C THR A 111 -1.19 -12.49 5.98
N LEU A 112 -0.26 -11.76 5.34
CA LEU A 112 -0.32 -11.50 3.90
C LEU A 112 -0.39 -12.80 3.08
N GLU A 113 0.29 -13.84 3.56
CA GLU A 113 0.27 -15.19 2.99
C GLU A 113 -1.12 -15.85 3.07
N GLU A 114 -1.74 -15.85 4.25
CA GLU A 114 -3.08 -16.40 4.44
C GLU A 114 -4.13 -15.64 3.64
N ARG A 115 -4.01 -14.30 3.53
CA ARG A 115 -4.89 -13.47 2.71
C ARG A 115 -4.84 -13.87 1.24
N LEU A 116 -3.62 -13.94 0.68
CA LEU A 116 -3.44 -14.32 -0.73
C LEU A 116 -3.96 -15.74 -1.02
N ARG A 117 -3.70 -16.71 -0.13
CA ARG A 117 -4.28 -18.06 -0.27
C ARG A 117 -5.80 -18.06 -0.14
N GLY A 118 -6.36 -17.27 0.76
CA GLY A 118 -7.81 -17.12 0.93
C GLY A 118 -8.50 -16.50 -0.29
N GLU A 119 -7.77 -15.75 -1.10
CA GLU A 119 -8.21 -15.22 -2.40
C GLU A 119 -8.06 -16.23 -3.55
N GLY A 120 -7.56 -17.44 -3.27
CA GLY A 120 -7.37 -18.52 -4.24
C GLY A 120 -6.05 -18.43 -5.01
N HIS A 121 -5.07 -17.67 -4.52
CA HIS A 121 -3.76 -17.57 -5.15
C HIS A 121 -2.77 -18.62 -4.64
N GLU A 122 -1.96 -19.15 -5.55
CA GLU A 122 -0.74 -19.90 -5.21
C GLU A 122 0.31 -18.93 -4.66
N VAL A 123 0.96 -19.35 -3.57
CA VAL A 123 1.89 -18.51 -2.82
C VAL A 123 3.17 -19.26 -2.49
N ARG A 124 4.30 -18.67 -2.88
CA ARG A 124 5.64 -19.18 -2.59
C ARG A 124 6.45 -18.16 -1.78
N ILE A 125 6.97 -18.60 -0.64
CA ILE A 125 7.91 -17.79 0.15
C ILE A 125 9.29 -17.88 -0.50
N VAL A 126 9.93 -16.74 -0.73
CA VAL A 126 11.28 -16.63 -1.29
C VAL A 126 12.17 -15.81 -0.37
N PRO A 127 13.49 -16.12 -0.29
CA PRO A 127 14.43 -15.29 0.46
C PRO A 127 14.64 -13.91 -0.20
N ARG A 128 14.41 -13.84 -1.51
CA ARG A 128 14.50 -12.65 -2.35
C ARG A 128 13.63 -12.81 -3.59
N PHE A 129 12.99 -11.75 -4.06
CA PHE A 129 12.35 -11.77 -5.39
C PHE A 129 13.36 -12.11 -6.50
N PRO A 130 13.05 -13.04 -7.41
CA PRO A 130 13.94 -13.45 -8.50
C PRO A 130 13.99 -12.43 -9.65
N VAL A 131 13.22 -11.34 -9.55
CA VAL A 131 13.13 -10.26 -10.53
C VAL A 131 13.54 -8.93 -9.90
N THR A 132 13.94 -7.98 -10.75
CA THR A 132 14.09 -6.58 -10.39
C THR A 132 12.72 -5.87 -10.41
N GLY A 133 12.65 -4.57 -10.08
CA GLY A 133 11.41 -3.79 -10.17
C GLY A 133 10.82 -3.39 -8.82
N TRP A 134 11.15 -4.08 -7.73
CA TRP A 134 10.62 -3.69 -6.40
C TRP A 134 11.16 -2.34 -5.95
N SER A 135 12.46 -2.08 -6.17
CA SER A 135 13.08 -0.81 -5.77
C SER A 135 12.50 0.35 -6.58
N GLU A 136 12.28 0.13 -7.87
CA GLU A 136 11.70 1.06 -8.83
C GLU A 136 10.24 1.36 -8.45
N LEU A 137 9.44 0.34 -8.16
CA LEU A 137 8.05 0.47 -7.69
C LEU A 137 7.95 1.32 -6.42
N ILE A 138 8.88 1.13 -5.47
CA ILE A 138 8.90 1.93 -4.24
C ILE A 138 9.39 3.36 -4.52
N ALA A 139 10.33 3.56 -5.44
CA ALA A 139 10.75 4.88 -5.88
C ALA A 139 9.60 5.66 -6.53
N GLU A 140 8.86 5.02 -7.44
CA GLU A 140 7.62 5.56 -8.04
C GLU A 140 6.61 5.99 -6.95
N ALA A 141 6.46 5.20 -5.89
CA ALA A 141 5.59 5.56 -4.76
C ALA A 141 6.12 6.73 -3.90
N PHE A 142 7.44 6.85 -3.74
CA PHE A 142 8.07 7.97 -3.04
C PHE A 142 7.94 9.27 -3.83
N GLU A 143 8.18 9.22 -5.13
CA GLU A 143 8.08 10.36 -6.05
C GLU A 143 6.63 10.71 -6.34
N ARG A 144 5.73 9.72 -6.20
CA ARG A 144 4.33 9.78 -6.61
C ARG A 144 4.19 10.04 -8.10
N GLN A 145 5.09 9.45 -8.88
CA GLN A 145 5.16 9.62 -10.31
C GLN A 145 5.50 8.30 -10.98
N VAL A 146 4.80 7.98 -12.07
CA VAL A 146 5.04 6.77 -12.86
C VAL A 146 5.22 7.18 -14.32
N GLY A 147 6.41 6.97 -14.87
CA GLY A 147 6.68 7.27 -16.28
C GLY A 147 6.06 6.26 -17.23
N PHE A 148 5.70 6.72 -18.43
CA PHE A 148 5.32 5.86 -19.55
C PHE A 148 5.76 6.51 -20.88
N ASP A 149 5.68 5.77 -21.98
CA ASP A 149 6.10 6.30 -23.28
C ASP A 149 5.27 7.52 -23.69
N GLY A 150 5.93 8.69 -23.72
CA GLY A 150 5.32 9.97 -24.09
C GLY A 150 4.71 10.79 -22.93
N GLY A 151 4.80 10.31 -21.68
CA GLY A 151 4.26 11.05 -20.53
C GLY A 151 4.58 10.46 -19.16
N ALA A 152 3.90 10.96 -18.13
CA ALA A 152 3.96 10.46 -16.78
C ALA A 152 2.60 10.60 -16.08
N LEU A 153 2.35 9.72 -15.11
CA LEU A 153 1.23 9.82 -14.19
C LEU A 153 1.69 10.51 -12.91
N HIS A 154 0.89 11.43 -12.40
CA HIS A 154 1.08 12.04 -11.09
C HIS A 154 0.03 11.52 -10.10
N LEU A 155 0.50 10.91 -9.00
CA LEU A 155 -0.34 10.18 -8.04
C LEU A 155 -0.57 11.02 -6.78
N SER A 156 -1.82 11.37 -6.49
CA SER A 156 -2.17 12.21 -5.36
C SER A 156 -3.16 11.52 -4.43
N PRO A 157 -2.69 10.80 -3.39
CA PRO A 157 -3.58 10.22 -2.39
C PRO A 157 -4.16 11.35 -1.51
N THR A 158 -5.44 11.66 -1.67
CA THR A 158 -6.16 12.69 -0.90
C THR A 158 -7.12 12.06 0.11
N PRO A 159 -7.65 12.84 1.08
CA PRO A 159 -8.64 12.30 2.03
C PRO A 159 -9.93 11.76 1.38
N ALA A 160 -10.32 12.25 0.21
CA ALA A 160 -11.53 11.78 -0.47
C ALA A 160 -11.24 10.55 -1.35
N MET A 161 -10.24 10.68 -2.21
CA MET A 161 -9.88 9.71 -3.24
C MET A 161 -8.40 9.82 -3.62
N THR A 162 -7.86 8.81 -4.30
CA THR A 162 -6.59 8.96 -5.00
C THR A 162 -6.83 9.60 -6.35
N LEU A 163 -6.16 10.72 -6.65
CA LEU A 163 -6.21 11.35 -7.96
C LEU A 163 -5.01 10.90 -8.80
N ILE A 164 -5.25 10.62 -10.07
CA ILE A 164 -4.24 10.33 -11.08
C ILE A 164 -4.36 11.39 -12.16
N ASP A 165 -3.34 12.21 -12.29
CA ASP A 165 -3.22 13.22 -13.33
C ASP A 165 -2.24 12.73 -14.41
N ILE A 166 -2.41 13.19 -15.65
CA ILE A 166 -1.69 12.69 -16.81
C ILE A 166 -1.02 13.86 -17.55
N ASP A 167 0.30 13.89 -17.48
CA ASP A 167 1.13 14.87 -18.17
C ASP A 167 1.94 14.21 -19.29
N GLY A 168 2.18 14.94 -20.37
CA GLY A 168 2.99 14.44 -21.48
C GLY A 168 3.01 15.36 -22.68
N THR A 169 3.75 14.96 -23.71
CA THR A 169 3.98 15.78 -24.91
C THR A 169 3.21 15.30 -26.13
N LEU A 170 2.48 14.19 -26.01
CA LEU A 170 1.67 13.63 -27.10
C LEU A 170 0.37 14.42 -27.30
N PRO A 171 -0.23 14.40 -28.50
CA PRO A 171 -1.58 14.94 -28.72
C PRO A 171 -2.61 14.29 -27.75
N PRO A 172 -3.65 15.01 -27.28
CA PRO A 172 -4.51 14.58 -26.17
C PRO A 172 -5.04 13.15 -26.26
N ARG A 173 -5.57 12.75 -27.44
CA ARG A 173 -6.06 11.39 -27.68
C ARG A 173 -4.97 10.33 -27.56
N ALA A 174 -3.80 10.60 -28.14
CA ALA A 174 -2.67 9.67 -28.10
C ALA A 174 -2.10 9.57 -26.68
N LEU A 175 -2.00 10.69 -25.97
CA LEU A 175 -1.57 10.73 -24.57
C LEU A 175 -2.52 9.91 -23.68
N ALA A 176 -3.83 10.13 -23.82
CA ALA A 176 -4.84 9.41 -23.04
C ALA A 176 -4.76 7.90 -23.26
N LEU A 177 -4.63 7.44 -24.50
CA LEU A 177 -4.49 6.00 -24.81
C LEU A 177 -3.16 5.42 -24.32
N ALA A 178 -2.05 6.17 -24.43
CA ALA A 178 -0.74 5.73 -23.95
C ALA A 178 -0.67 5.62 -22.42
N ALA A 179 -1.45 6.43 -21.69
CA ALA A 179 -1.50 6.40 -20.24
C ALA A 179 -2.27 5.20 -19.68
N VAL A 180 -3.22 4.63 -20.41
CA VAL A 180 -4.12 3.55 -19.92
C VAL A 180 -3.35 2.34 -19.35
N PRO A 181 -2.36 1.77 -20.03
CA PRO A 181 -1.58 0.66 -19.48
C PRO A 181 -0.86 1.03 -18.18
N ALA A 182 -0.28 2.24 -18.12
CA ALA A 182 0.42 2.73 -16.94
C ALA A 182 -0.54 2.94 -15.74
N ILE A 183 -1.76 3.42 -16.00
CA ILE A 183 -2.80 3.58 -14.97
C ILE A 183 -3.17 2.22 -14.41
N ALA A 184 -3.52 1.27 -15.27
CA ALA A 184 -3.90 -0.08 -14.85
C ALA A 184 -2.77 -0.74 -14.05
N ALA A 185 -1.53 -0.70 -14.56
CA ALA A 185 -0.36 -1.23 -13.87
C ALA A 185 -0.14 -0.55 -12.52
N SER A 186 -0.30 0.77 -12.41
CA SER A 186 -0.17 1.50 -11.14
C SER A 186 -1.19 1.07 -10.10
N LEU A 187 -2.44 0.83 -10.49
CA LEU A 187 -3.47 0.35 -9.57
C LEU A 187 -3.09 -1.00 -8.95
N MET A 188 -2.61 -1.93 -9.76
CA MET A 188 -2.26 -3.28 -9.33
C MET A 188 -0.90 -3.35 -8.61
N ARG A 189 0.13 -2.66 -9.12
CA ARG A 189 1.48 -2.64 -8.54
C ARG A 189 1.56 -1.86 -7.24
N LEU A 190 0.78 -0.79 -7.08
CA LEU A 190 0.80 0.03 -5.86
C LEU A 190 -0.33 -0.33 -4.89
N ASP A 191 -1.10 -1.38 -5.17
CA ASP A 191 -2.25 -1.85 -4.39
C ASP A 191 -3.31 -0.75 -4.16
N ILE A 192 -3.51 0.12 -5.17
CA ILE A 192 -4.41 1.27 -5.06
C ILE A 192 -5.85 0.79 -5.24
N GLY A 193 -6.62 0.91 -4.16
CA GLY A 193 -8.07 0.70 -4.16
C GLY A 193 -8.84 1.89 -3.63
N GLY A 194 -10.13 1.68 -3.39
CA GLY A 194 -11.04 2.70 -2.88
C GLY A 194 -11.56 3.57 -4.02
N SER A 195 -11.85 4.82 -3.73
CA SER A 195 -12.25 5.80 -4.74
C SER A 195 -11.00 6.36 -5.41
N VAL A 196 -10.92 6.24 -6.74
CA VAL A 196 -9.84 6.76 -7.58
C VAL A 196 -10.45 7.65 -8.66
N GLY A 197 -9.90 8.84 -8.84
CA GLY A 197 -10.24 9.74 -9.93
C GLY A 197 -9.08 9.84 -10.90
N ILE A 198 -9.36 9.68 -12.19
CA ILE A 198 -8.36 9.85 -13.26
C ILE A 198 -8.76 11.06 -14.08
N ASP A 199 -7.86 12.02 -14.19
CA ASP A 199 -8.02 13.23 -14.99
C ASP A 199 -7.30 13.03 -16.34
N PHE A 200 -8.03 12.58 -17.36
CA PHE A 200 -7.47 12.51 -18.71
C PHE A 200 -7.48 13.88 -19.37
N PRO A 201 -6.57 14.13 -20.35
CA PRO A 201 -6.68 15.28 -21.23
C PRO A 201 -8.10 15.39 -21.82
N THR A 202 -8.65 16.60 -21.87
CA THR A 202 -10.01 16.79 -22.39
C THR A 202 -10.10 16.38 -23.86
N LEU A 203 -10.96 15.39 -24.15
CA LEU A 203 -11.22 14.90 -25.51
C LEU A 203 -12.58 15.42 -25.99
N GLN A 204 -12.60 16.21 -27.06
CA GLN A 204 -13.83 16.77 -27.64
C GLN A 204 -14.68 15.70 -28.33
N ASP A 205 -14.04 14.80 -29.07
CA ASP A 205 -14.71 13.80 -29.87
C ASP A 205 -15.23 12.62 -29.02
N LYS A 206 -16.51 12.30 -29.20
CA LYS A 206 -17.16 11.18 -28.50
C LYS A 206 -16.54 9.83 -28.86
N ALA A 207 -16.04 9.69 -30.10
CA ALA A 207 -15.36 8.47 -30.54
C ALA A 207 -14.05 8.25 -29.78
N ASP A 208 -13.32 9.33 -29.48
CA ASP A 208 -12.05 9.25 -28.76
C ASP A 208 -12.26 8.91 -27.29
N ARG A 209 -13.26 9.52 -26.63
CA ARG A 209 -13.65 9.13 -25.27
C ARG A 209 -14.01 7.66 -25.17
N ARG A 210 -14.79 7.15 -26.14
CA ARG A 210 -15.14 5.72 -26.24
C ARG A 210 -13.93 4.83 -26.44
N ALA A 211 -12.94 5.26 -27.22
CA ALA A 211 -11.71 4.49 -27.42
C ALA A 211 -10.92 4.35 -26.11
N VAL A 212 -10.82 5.42 -25.31
CA VAL A 212 -10.19 5.36 -23.98
C VAL A 212 -10.99 4.48 -23.02
N ASP A 213 -12.33 4.58 -23.02
CA ASP A 213 -13.19 3.70 -22.23
C ASP A 213 -12.97 2.22 -22.57
N SER A 214 -12.93 1.86 -23.86
CA SER A 214 -12.64 0.49 -24.29
C SER A 214 -11.24 0.03 -23.89
N ALA A 215 -10.23 0.90 -24.00
CA ALA A 215 -8.88 0.58 -23.60
C ALA A 215 -8.78 0.35 -22.08
N LEU A 216 -9.43 1.18 -21.26
CA LEU A 216 -9.48 1.01 -19.81
C LEU A 216 -10.19 -0.28 -19.42
N GLU A 217 -11.33 -0.58 -20.06
CA GLU A 217 -12.05 -1.82 -19.82
C GLU A 217 -11.17 -3.03 -20.10
N GLN A 218 -10.43 -3.03 -21.21
CA GLN A 218 -9.50 -4.10 -21.55
C GLN A 218 -8.34 -4.20 -20.56
N ALA A 219 -7.71 -3.07 -20.20
CA ALA A 219 -6.56 -3.06 -19.31
C ALA A 219 -6.90 -3.46 -17.86
N LEU A 220 -8.16 -3.29 -17.45
CA LEU A 220 -8.64 -3.58 -16.10
C LEU A 220 -9.43 -4.90 -15.98
N GLN A 221 -9.44 -5.76 -17.01
CA GLN A 221 -10.21 -7.02 -17.00
C GLN A 221 -9.91 -7.93 -15.79
N GLY A 222 -8.66 -7.95 -15.33
CA GLY A 222 -8.23 -8.74 -14.16
C GLY A 222 -8.39 -8.04 -12.82
N PHE A 223 -8.88 -6.80 -12.80
CA PHE A 223 -8.98 -5.98 -11.60
C PHE A 223 -10.45 -5.82 -11.19
N ALA A 224 -10.81 -6.25 -9.99
CA ALA A 224 -12.20 -6.15 -9.52
C ALA A 224 -12.56 -4.69 -9.17
N HIS A 225 -13.36 -4.05 -10.03
CA HIS A 225 -13.71 -2.63 -9.90
C HIS A 225 -15.07 -2.30 -10.53
N GLU A 226 -15.60 -1.14 -10.15
CA GLU A 226 -16.63 -0.40 -10.89
C GLU A 226 -16.00 0.86 -11.46
N ARG A 227 -16.48 1.34 -12.61
CA ARG A 227 -16.03 2.61 -13.20
C ARG A 227 -17.15 3.39 -13.87
N THR A 228 -16.97 4.70 -13.94
CA THR A 228 -17.76 5.55 -14.84
C THR A 228 -17.18 5.49 -16.26
N ALA A 229 -18.00 5.84 -17.25
CA ALA A 229 -17.48 6.26 -18.55
C ALA A 229 -16.76 7.61 -18.42
N MET A 230 -15.88 7.92 -19.37
CA MET A 230 -15.24 9.24 -19.43
C MET A 230 -16.29 10.35 -19.64
N ASN A 231 -16.33 11.31 -18.73
CA ASN A 231 -17.26 12.44 -18.83
C ASN A 231 -16.77 13.49 -19.85
N GLY A 232 -17.57 14.54 -20.07
CA GLY A 232 -17.25 15.61 -21.03
C GLY A 232 -16.01 16.44 -20.68
N PHE A 233 -15.47 16.30 -19.48
CA PHE A 233 -14.28 17.02 -19.00
C PHE A 233 -13.02 16.16 -18.99
N GLY A 234 -13.11 14.86 -19.33
CA GLY A 234 -11.97 13.94 -19.32
C GLY A 234 -11.85 13.09 -18.05
N PHE A 235 -12.76 13.26 -17.09
CA PHE A 235 -12.65 12.55 -15.81
C PHE A 235 -13.30 11.16 -15.84
N VAL A 236 -12.61 10.19 -15.23
CA VAL A 236 -13.10 8.83 -14.97
C VAL A 236 -12.97 8.54 -13.48
N GLN A 237 -14.04 8.03 -12.86
CA GLN A 237 -13.97 7.50 -11.50
C GLN A 237 -13.90 5.99 -11.53
N ILE A 238 -12.98 5.42 -10.76
CA ILE A 238 -12.89 3.98 -10.46
C ILE A 238 -13.16 3.78 -8.98
N VAL A 239 -13.96 2.77 -8.65
CA VAL A 239 -14.19 2.32 -7.28
C VAL A 239 -13.79 0.85 -7.17
N ALA A 240 -12.81 0.57 -6.32
CA ALA A 240 -12.34 -0.79 -6.06
C ALA A 240 -12.35 -1.10 -4.55
N ARG A 241 -12.41 -2.38 -4.19
CA ARG A 241 -12.35 -2.81 -2.78
C ARG A 241 -11.02 -2.33 -2.17
N MET A 242 -11.08 -1.80 -0.95
CA MET A 242 -9.90 -1.38 -0.19
C MET A 242 -10.03 -1.85 1.24
N GLU A 243 -9.19 -2.80 1.61
CA GLU A 243 -9.17 -3.43 2.94
C GLU A 243 -8.17 -2.75 3.89
N GLY A 244 -7.32 -1.86 3.39
CA GLY A 244 -6.33 -1.15 4.16
C GLY A 244 -5.50 -0.20 3.31
N PRO A 245 -4.42 0.36 3.86
CA PRO A 245 -3.59 1.33 3.14
C PRO A 245 -2.79 0.64 2.04
N SER A 246 -2.87 1.21 0.83
CA SER A 246 -2.06 0.80 -0.32
C SER A 246 -0.58 1.08 -0.11
N ILE A 247 0.29 0.57 -0.99
CA ILE A 247 1.73 0.90 -0.99
C ILE A 247 1.92 2.41 -1.11
N LEU A 248 1.17 3.06 -2.01
CA LEU A 248 1.18 4.52 -2.17
C LEU A 248 0.83 5.25 -0.87
N HIS A 249 -0.23 4.83 -0.15
CA HIS A 249 -0.59 5.46 1.13
C HIS A 249 0.51 5.27 2.17
N ARG A 250 1.06 4.06 2.30
CA ARG A 250 2.13 3.76 3.27
C ARG A 250 3.37 4.61 3.02
N VAL A 251 3.87 4.59 1.78
CA VAL A 251 5.11 5.29 1.42
C VAL A 251 4.93 6.80 1.53
N THR A 252 3.82 7.36 1.07
CA THR A 252 3.61 8.82 1.10
C THR A 252 3.38 9.37 2.51
N ARG A 253 2.71 8.62 3.39
CA ARG A 253 2.37 9.08 4.75
C ARG A 253 3.42 8.74 5.79
N HIS A 254 4.11 7.61 5.60
CA HIS A 254 5.09 7.09 6.54
C HIS A 254 6.46 6.96 5.87
N ARG A 255 6.88 8.00 5.13
CA ARG A 255 8.10 8.03 4.29
C ARG A 255 9.33 7.46 4.99
N LEU A 256 9.68 8.00 6.17
CA LEU A 256 10.86 7.55 6.92
C LEU A 256 10.72 6.11 7.42
N ALA A 257 9.50 5.68 7.76
CA ALA A 257 9.25 4.31 8.21
C ALA A 257 9.35 3.30 7.05
N ALA A 258 8.93 3.70 5.84
CA ALA A 258 9.13 2.93 4.62
C ALA A 258 10.61 2.90 4.20
N ALA A 259 11.29 4.05 4.24
CA ALA A 259 12.71 4.16 3.92
C ALA A 259 13.59 3.31 4.84
N ALA A 260 13.26 3.25 6.14
CA ALA A 260 14.00 2.42 7.10
C ALA A 260 13.93 0.93 6.74
N ARG A 261 12.75 0.43 6.38
CA ARG A 261 12.55 -0.98 5.98
C ARG A 261 13.22 -1.29 4.64
N LEU A 262 13.12 -0.38 3.68
CA LEU A 262 13.81 -0.49 2.40
C LEU A 262 15.34 -0.54 2.59
N LEU A 263 15.88 0.30 3.48
CA LEU A 263 17.30 0.30 3.83
C LEU A 263 17.73 -1.04 4.45
N LEU A 264 16.99 -1.54 5.44
CA LEU A 264 17.28 -2.85 6.05
C LEU A 264 17.29 -3.96 4.99
N ARG A 265 16.37 -3.89 4.04
CA ARG A 265 16.32 -4.86 2.94
C ARG A 265 17.48 -4.75 1.97
N ARG A 266 17.90 -3.53 1.64
CA ARG A 266 19.12 -3.29 0.83
C ARG A 266 20.35 -3.82 1.56
N ALA A 267 20.42 -3.64 2.89
CA ALA A 267 21.50 -4.15 3.72
C ALA A 267 21.57 -5.68 3.73
N GLU A 268 20.43 -6.38 3.80
CA GLU A 268 20.37 -7.84 3.65
C GLU A 268 20.90 -8.33 2.28
N HIS A 269 20.99 -7.45 1.27
CA HIS A 269 21.51 -7.77 -0.06
C HIS A 269 22.97 -7.40 -0.30
N VAL A 270 23.66 -6.79 0.68
CA VAL A 270 25.08 -6.45 0.54
C VAL A 270 25.90 -7.75 0.55
N ALA A 271 26.45 -8.11 -0.61
CA ALA A 271 27.19 -9.36 -0.81
C ALA A 271 28.67 -9.25 -0.45
N ASP A 272 29.29 -8.07 -0.61
CA ASP A 272 30.72 -7.87 -0.33
C ASP A 272 31.04 -8.10 1.15
N PRO A 273 32.21 -8.71 1.48
CA PRO A 273 32.57 -9.09 2.86
C PRO A 273 32.89 -7.87 3.75
N GLY A 274 32.88 -8.07 5.08
CA GLY A 274 33.22 -7.05 6.08
C GLY A 274 32.04 -6.70 7.02
N ALA A 275 32.11 -5.58 7.73
CA ALA A 275 30.94 -5.02 8.41
C ALA A 275 29.96 -4.40 7.40
N ILE A 276 28.68 -4.27 7.74
CA ILE A 276 27.71 -3.49 6.96
C ILE A 276 27.58 -2.11 7.58
N LEU A 277 27.93 -1.06 6.84
CA LEU A 277 27.70 0.32 7.22
C LEU A 277 26.37 0.81 6.63
N LEU A 278 25.46 1.23 7.50
CA LEU A 278 24.26 1.97 7.16
C LEU A 278 24.55 3.46 7.29
N THR A 279 24.66 4.18 6.17
CA THR A 279 24.79 5.65 6.19
C THR A 279 23.42 6.27 6.03
N VAL A 280 23.00 7.08 7.02
CA VAL A 280 21.63 7.60 7.10
C VAL A 280 21.58 9.04 7.58
N HIS A 281 20.53 9.76 7.17
CA HIS A 281 20.17 11.03 7.79
C HIS A 281 19.70 10.82 9.25
N PRO A 282 19.94 11.76 10.20
CA PRO A 282 19.53 11.63 11.61
C PRO A 282 18.04 11.28 11.81
N ALA A 283 17.15 11.85 11.00
CA ALA A 283 15.72 11.56 11.07
C ALA A 283 15.36 10.10 10.74
N LEU A 284 16.14 9.46 9.86
CA LEU A 284 15.96 8.05 9.51
C LEU A 284 16.57 7.13 10.57
N GLN A 285 17.73 7.51 11.13
CA GLN A 285 18.34 6.79 12.26
C GLN A 285 17.35 6.62 13.41
N ALA A 286 16.59 7.66 13.75
CA ALA A 286 15.56 7.61 14.79
C ALA A 286 14.41 6.60 14.52
N ARG A 287 14.29 6.09 13.28
CA ARG A 287 13.32 5.05 12.91
C ARG A 287 13.91 3.64 12.91
N LEU A 288 15.23 3.50 13.00
CA LEU A 288 15.90 2.20 13.08
C LEU A 288 15.86 1.70 14.53
N LYS A 289 15.00 0.72 14.80
CA LYS A 289 14.88 0.11 16.12
C LYS A 289 16.05 -0.82 16.41
N ALA A 290 16.49 -0.86 17.67
CA ALA A 290 17.56 -1.77 18.11
C ALA A 290 17.26 -3.25 17.77
N GLU A 291 16.00 -3.68 17.94
CA GLU A 291 15.54 -5.03 17.58
C GLU A 291 15.71 -5.34 16.08
N TRP A 292 15.55 -4.35 15.20
CA TRP A 292 15.71 -4.52 13.75
C TRP A 292 17.19 -4.58 13.36
N ILE A 293 18.04 -3.79 14.01
CA ILE A 293 19.49 -3.85 13.80
C ILE A 293 20.04 -5.19 14.28
N GLY A 294 19.59 -5.68 15.45
CA GLY A 294 19.94 -7.00 15.95
C GLY A 294 19.50 -8.13 15.01
N GLU A 295 18.29 -8.03 14.46
CA GLU A 295 17.80 -9.00 13.48
C GLU A 295 18.60 -8.94 12.16
N LEU A 296 18.99 -7.76 11.70
CA LEU A 296 19.85 -7.61 10.52
C LEU A 296 21.22 -8.24 10.75
N ALA A 297 21.84 -8.00 11.91
CA ALA A 297 23.10 -8.62 12.30
C ALA A 297 22.97 -10.16 12.33
N ARG A 298 21.89 -10.67 12.92
CA ARG A 298 21.62 -12.12 13.00
C ARG A 298 21.44 -12.76 11.62
N ARG A 299 20.69 -12.12 10.72
CA ARG A 299 20.40 -12.65 9.37
C ARG A 299 21.62 -12.63 8.45
N THR A 300 22.46 -11.61 8.58
CA THR A 300 23.65 -11.43 7.73
C THR A 300 24.90 -12.09 8.32
N GLY A 301 24.92 -12.33 9.64
CA GLY A 301 26.10 -12.80 10.36
C GLY A 301 27.22 -11.76 10.46
N ARG A 302 26.89 -10.46 10.32
CA ARG A 302 27.85 -9.36 10.18
C ARG A 302 27.67 -8.29 11.26
N GLU A 303 28.76 -7.60 11.60
CA GLU A 303 28.70 -6.38 12.40
C GLU A 303 27.92 -5.30 11.62
N ILE A 304 26.96 -4.66 12.27
CA ILE A 304 26.18 -3.56 11.68
C ILE A 304 26.63 -2.24 12.30
N ARG A 305 27.16 -1.35 11.47
CA ARG A 305 27.59 0.01 11.84
C ARG A 305 26.58 1.02 11.32
N ILE A 306 26.36 2.10 12.05
CA ILE A 306 25.49 3.19 11.62
C ILE A 306 26.33 4.48 11.55
N GLY A 307 26.44 5.03 10.35
CA GLY A 307 27.03 6.33 10.08
C GLY A 307 25.92 7.37 9.87
N VAL A 308 26.06 8.54 10.50
CA VAL A 308 25.07 9.61 10.39
C VAL A 308 25.61 10.70 9.49
N ASP A 309 24.86 11.04 8.45
CA ASP A 309 25.17 12.11 7.52
C ASP A 309 23.96 13.04 7.35
N PRO A 310 23.97 14.24 7.98
CA PRO A 310 22.90 15.22 7.83
C PRO A 310 22.76 15.82 6.42
N ALA A 311 23.74 15.64 5.53
CA ALA A 311 23.66 16.12 4.15
C ALA A 311 22.84 15.19 3.23
N LEU A 312 22.55 13.96 3.67
CA LEU A 312 21.68 13.06 2.92
C LEU A 312 20.22 13.52 2.95
N ALA A 313 19.51 13.32 1.85
CA ALA A 313 18.05 13.42 1.88
C ALA A 313 17.48 12.43 2.94
N PRO A 314 16.43 12.80 3.70
CA PRO A 314 15.97 12.01 4.85
C PRO A 314 15.67 10.53 4.55
N GLU A 315 15.19 10.21 3.35
CA GLU A 315 14.87 8.86 2.89
C GLU A 315 16.02 8.13 2.17
N ALA A 316 17.12 8.82 1.88
CA ALA A 316 18.22 8.34 1.03
C ALA A 316 19.26 7.49 1.79
N GLY A 317 18.80 6.62 2.69
CA GLY A 317 19.68 5.69 3.41
C GLY A 317 20.42 4.75 2.47
N MET A 318 21.71 4.54 2.73
CA MET A 318 22.60 3.67 1.97
C MET A 318 23.14 2.54 2.84
N ALA A 319 23.37 1.37 2.24
CA ALA A 319 24.02 0.24 2.88
C ALA A 319 25.21 -0.22 2.03
N GLN A 320 26.36 -0.41 2.65
CA GLN A 320 27.58 -0.86 1.97
C GLN A 320 28.43 -1.74 2.88
N ALA A 321 29.28 -2.56 2.28
CA ALA A 321 30.30 -3.29 3.02
C ALA A 321 31.49 -2.38 3.32
N VAL A 322 32.04 -2.50 4.53
CA VAL A 322 33.28 -1.81 4.95
C VAL A 322 34.21 -2.79 5.66
N PRO A 323 35.54 -2.56 5.65
CA PRO A 323 36.48 -3.40 6.40
C PRO A 323 36.10 -3.50 7.89
N LEU A 324 36.35 -4.69 8.47
CA LEU A 324 36.21 -4.91 9.92
C LEU A 324 37.20 -4.02 10.69
#